data_AF-A0A7M5V9D8-F1
#
_entry.id   AF-A0A7M5V9D8-F1
#
_cell.length_a   1.000
_cell.length_b   1.000
_cell.length_c   1.000
_cell.angle_alpha   90.00
_cell.angle_beta   90.00
_cell.angle_gamma   90.00
#
_symmetry.space_group_name_H-M   'P 1'
#
loop_
_entity.id
_entity.type
_entity.pdbx_description
1 polymer ?
#
loop_
_entity_poly.entity_id
_entity_poly.type
_entity_poly.pdbx_seq_one_letter_code
_entity_poly.pdbx_strand_id
1 'polypeptide(L)'
;FIRDYSLIKLESEFQFGSRVMRLKRIFGKILAAFLFFVRTRSKEQVYRYLEIAIFLFVVIVNLSFILGGFKGLASDGKETKNPQKAIGDSIGNPTNSSFEVEITKQGRSQVVKSLSDVVSSARAHLKALKKPAFGDIRNMERFYGKSTLVLGKRRPSNEKAFLVFGIPTVKRSHAYYLMDTLRSLMSRAPDDVKKRKEILIIILVADQRKDYLRQVTMDVNSEYETEVKNGLIQVIVPNESFYPNMFNLPQLYGDDQRRVYWRSKQSLDYSFLYYYCKELGEYFVQLEDDVIAASQYYRKMRAFIKKNEYNNWSVLEFGSQGFIGMTYRTKHLKTLSKFIRFFYWTRPVDWLFRDYNQIYLNGNPSNFRIRPPVFLHAGKFSSLDGQVRKLGRGAKSAQSRTEREQLLHWPGQRRYQSKEGNPLAKITSTIDQHFGSNRLRNPYGPKGVFWAKGVHKKDNITIQFNKTQNISQIVFVSGPEGFKNDRFYTTRLFVSYTKPSIDGCSDFESVGVFGTPIVQYKIEDDVKRPVWCVRLMLEKVIQKRWIMVEEIAIHVDK
;
A
#
# COMPACT_ATOMS: atom_id res chain seq x y z
N PHE A 1 -32.31 17.66 -20.41
CA PHE A 1 -31.66 16.98 -21.56
C PHE A 1 -32.61 16.10 -22.37
N ILE A 2 -33.63 15.46 -21.79
CA ILE A 2 -34.72 14.77 -22.54
C ILE A 2 -36.02 15.60 -22.43
N ARG A 3 -35.97 16.87 -22.84
CA ARG A 3 -37.19 17.68 -22.98
C ARG A 3 -37.17 18.67 -24.18
N ASP A 4 -36.02 18.82 -24.85
CA ASP A 4 -35.87 19.79 -25.96
C ASP A 4 -35.60 19.15 -27.34
N TYR A 5 -36.03 17.91 -27.59
CA TYR A 5 -35.85 17.25 -28.90
C TYR A 5 -37.14 16.68 -29.49
N SER A 6 -38.26 17.33 -29.21
CA SER A 6 -39.53 17.11 -29.93
C SER A 6 -39.76 18.27 -30.89
N LEU A 7 -39.15 18.21 -32.09
CA LEU A 7 -39.54 18.94 -33.30
C LEU A 7 -38.56 18.57 -34.44
N ILE A 8 -38.82 17.46 -35.14
CA ILE A 8 -38.33 17.28 -36.51
C ILE A 8 -39.51 16.75 -37.34
N LYS A 9 -40.02 17.64 -38.19
CA LYS A 9 -41.04 17.42 -39.22
C LYS A 9 -40.55 16.35 -40.20
N LEU A 10 -41.44 15.41 -40.53
CA LEU A 10 -41.27 14.41 -41.58
C LEU A 10 -41.58 15.06 -42.94
N GLU A 11 -40.62 15.07 -43.86
CA GLU A 11 -40.87 15.20 -45.30
C GLU A 11 -39.91 14.29 -46.09
N SER A 12 -40.55 13.52 -46.98
CA SER A 12 -40.11 12.76 -48.17
C SER A 12 -38.80 11.95 -48.23
N GLU A 13 -39.01 10.65 -48.45
CA GLU A 13 -38.39 9.79 -49.47
C GLU A 13 -37.05 10.21 -50.08
N PHE A 14 -35.97 9.70 -49.50
CA PHE A 14 -34.90 8.96 -50.16
C PHE A 14 -33.86 8.64 -49.07
N GLN A 15 -33.09 7.56 -49.25
CA GLN A 15 -31.90 7.22 -48.46
C GLN A 15 -32.10 6.38 -47.18
N PHE A 16 -32.56 5.13 -47.30
CA PHE A 16 -32.38 4.14 -46.22
C PHE A 16 -30.92 3.61 -46.17
N GLY A 17 -30.24 3.48 -47.32
CA GLY A 17 -28.83 3.06 -47.40
C GLY A 17 -27.83 4.10 -46.88
N SER A 18 -28.07 5.41 -47.09
CA SER A 18 -27.19 6.46 -46.55
C SER A 18 -27.31 6.59 -45.03
N ARG A 19 -28.47 6.27 -44.44
CA ARG A 19 -28.73 6.37 -43.00
C ARG A 19 -27.96 5.33 -42.19
N VAL A 20 -27.77 4.11 -42.70
CA VAL A 20 -26.93 3.08 -42.07
C VAL A 20 -25.44 3.45 -42.16
N MET A 21 -24.98 3.99 -43.28
CA MET A 21 -23.61 4.52 -43.40
C MET A 21 -23.39 5.79 -42.56
N ARG A 22 -24.40 6.66 -42.44
CA ARG A 22 -24.38 7.81 -41.51
C ARG A 22 -24.32 7.32 -40.07
N LEU A 23 -25.10 6.31 -39.68
CA LEU A 23 -25.06 5.71 -38.35
C LEU A 23 -23.70 5.06 -38.06
N LYS A 24 -23.09 4.34 -39.02
CA LYS A 24 -21.72 3.82 -38.87
C LYS A 24 -20.66 4.93 -38.79
N ARG A 25 -20.79 6.02 -39.56
CA ARG A 25 -19.88 7.19 -39.48
C ARG A 25 -20.07 7.99 -38.19
N ILE A 26 -21.31 8.16 -37.73
CA ILE A 26 -21.65 8.79 -36.45
C ILE A 26 -21.12 7.92 -35.32
N PHE A 27 -21.26 6.60 -35.40
CA PHE A 27 -20.69 5.66 -34.44
C PHE A 27 -19.17 5.68 -34.44
N GLY A 28 -18.53 5.69 -35.61
CA GLY A 28 -17.08 5.85 -35.73
C GLY A 28 -16.59 7.17 -35.11
N LYS A 29 -17.34 8.26 -35.29
CA LYS A 29 -17.07 9.56 -34.66
C LYS A 29 -17.34 9.56 -33.15
N ILE A 30 -18.38 8.88 -32.68
CA ILE A 30 -18.68 8.73 -31.24
C ILE A 30 -17.65 7.83 -30.57
N LEU A 31 -17.19 6.76 -31.22
CA LEU A 31 -16.16 5.85 -30.72
C LEU A 31 -14.79 6.52 -30.73
N ALA A 32 -14.46 7.28 -31.78
CA ALA A 32 -13.24 8.09 -31.83
C ALA A 32 -13.27 9.23 -30.81
N ALA A 33 -14.42 9.91 -30.64
CA ALA A 33 -14.62 10.88 -29.57
C ALA A 33 -14.53 10.22 -28.20
N PHE A 34 -15.10 9.04 -28.00
CA PHE A 34 -15.00 8.26 -26.76
C PHE A 34 -13.55 7.86 -26.45
N LEU A 35 -12.80 7.35 -27.43
CA LEU A 35 -11.38 7.01 -27.27
C LEU A 35 -10.50 8.24 -27.03
N PHE A 36 -10.80 9.37 -27.67
CA PHE A 36 -10.13 10.66 -27.44
C PHE A 36 -10.48 11.27 -26.08
N PHE A 37 -11.72 11.09 -25.61
CA PHE A 37 -12.23 11.62 -24.34
C PHE A 37 -11.79 10.77 -23.13
N VAL A 38 -11.71 9.44 -23.29
CA VAL A 38 -11.11 8.50 -22.32
C VAL A 38 -9.61 8.81 -22.12
N ARG A 39 -8.94 9.34 -23.15
CA ARG A 39 -7.53 9.71 -23.09
C ARG A 39 -7.27 11.05 -22.38
N THR A 40 -8.29 11.89 -22.16
CA THR A 40 -8.10 13.31 -21.79
C THR A 40 -8.71 13.78 -20.46
N ARG A 41 -9.55 13.01 -19.74
CA ARG A 41 -10.14 13.43 -18.44
C ARG A 41 -10.39 12.30 -17.42
N SER A 42 -10.71 12.67 -16.18
CA SER A 42 -10.65 11.84 -14.95
C SER A 42 -11.65 10.66 -14.86
N LYS A 43 -11.23 9.64 -14.11
CA LYS A 43 -11.81 8.27 -14.03
C LYS A 43 -13.30 8.17 -13.64
N GLU A 44 -13.91 9.19 -13.05
CA GLU A 44 -15.29 9.13 -12.55
C GLU A 44 -16.36 9.35 -13.63
N GLN A 45 -16.04 10.08 -14.70
CA GLN A 45 -16.97 10.29 -15.82
C GLN A 45 -16.99 9.07 -16.77
N VAL A 46 -15.87 8.34 -16.87
CA VAL A 46 -15.72 7.16 -17.75
C VAL A 46 -16.71 6.04 -17.39
N TYR A 47 -17.03 5.82 -16.11
CA TYR A 47 -17.95 4.75 -15.68
C TYR A 47 -19.42 5.00 -16.07
N ARG A 48 -19.91 6.24 -16.03
CA ARG A 48 -21.28 6.56 -16.47
C ARG A 48 -21.45 6.38 -17.99
N TYR A 49 -20.41 6.67 -18.76
CA TYR A 49 -20.42 6.45 -20.20
C TYR A 49 -20.21 4.98 -20.58
N LEU A 50 -19.53 4.18 -19.75
CA LEU A 50 -19.44 2.74 -19.93
C LEU A 50 -20.80 2.06 -19.75
N GLU A 51 -21.60 2.48 -18.76
CA GLU A 51 -22.97 1.99 -18.58
C GLU A 51 -23.88 2.37 -19.77
N ILE A 52 -23.72 3.59 -20.31
CA ILE A 52 -24.43 4.02 -21.53
C ILE A 52 -23.96 3.23 -22.77
N ALA A 53 -22.66 2.97 -22.90
CA ALA A 53 -22.09 2.22 -24.02
C ALA A 53 -22.52 0.74 -23.99
N ILE A 54 -22.56 0.11 -22.82
CA ILE A 54 -23.07 -1.26 -22.64
C ILE A 54 -24.57 -1.29 -22.94
N PHE A 55 -25.34 -0.29 -22.47
CA PHE A 55 -26.77 -0.18 -22.78
C PHE A 55 -27.00 -0.04 -24.30
N LEU A 56 -26.24 0.82 -24.98
CA LEU A 56 -26.31 0.98 -26.44
C LEU A 56 -25.89 -0.29 -27.19
N PHE A 57 -24.84 -0.99 -26.72
CA PHE A 57 -24.40 -2.25 -27.32
C PHE A 57 -25.46 -3.35 -27.20
N VAL A 58 -26.09 -3.50 -26.03
CA VAL A 58 -27.19 -4.46 -25.81
C VAL A 58 -28.41 -4.11 -26.66
N VAL A 59 -28.75 -2.83 -26.79
CA VAL A 59 -29.84 -2.38 -27.68
C VAL A 59 -29.51 -2.70 -29.15
N ILE A 60 -28.28 -2.48 -29.60
CA ILE A 60 -27.85 -2.72 -30.99
C ILE A 60 -27.79 -4.21 -31.34
N VAL A 61 -27.26 -5.06 -30.45
CA VAL A 61 -27.20 -6.51 -30.67
C VAL A 61 -28.61 -7.10 -30.78
N ASN A 62 -29.55 -6.62 -29.96
CA ASN A 62 -30.95 -7.04 -30.04
C ASN A 62 -31.68 -6.47 -31.27
N LEU A 63 -31.42 -5.21 -31.68
CA LEU A 63 -31.94 -4.67 -32.94
C LEU A 63 -31.44 -5.44 -34.17
N SER A 64 -30.19 -5.94 -34.12
CA SER A 64 -29.61 -6.76 -35.19
C SER A 64 -30.26 -8.14 -35.28
N PHE A 65 -30.66 -8.71 -34.14
CA PHE A 65 -31.41 -9.97 -34.07
C PHE A 65 -32.86 -9.82 -34.58
N ILE A 66 -33.50 -8.70 -34.26
CA ILE A 66 -34.85 -8.36 -34.74
C ILE A 66 -34.85 -8.12 -36.25
N LEU A 67 -33.85 -7.40 -36.78
CA LEU A 67 -33.70 -7.19 -38.23
C LEU A 67 -33.29 -8.46 -38.99
N GLY A 68 -32.59 -9.39 -38.33
CA GLY A 68 -32.27 -10.72 -38.89
C GLY A 68 -33.48 -11.66 -39.01
N GLY A 69 -34.57 -11.38 -38.30
CA GLY A 69 -35.85 -12.10 -38.41
C GLY A 69 -36.74 -11.68 -39.58
N PHE A 70 -36.41 -10.59 -40.27
CA PHE A 70 -37.14 -10.12 -41.46
C PHE A 70 -36.51 -10.66 -42.76
N LYS A 71 -36.46 -11.99 -42.90
CA LYS A 71 -36.14 -12.66 -44.18
C LYS A 71 -37.39 -13.30 -44.78
N GLY A 72 -37.83 -12.73 -45.90
CA GLY A 72 -38.52 -13.46 -46.97
C GLY A 72 -39.99 -13.10 -47.16
N LEU A 73 -40.27 -12.27 -48.17
CA LEU A 73 -41.41 -12.43 -49.08
C LEU A 73 -41.00 -11.70 -50.38
N ALA A 74 -40.43 -12.46 -51.31
CA ALA A 74 -40.32 -12.02 -52.70
C ALA A 74 -41.59 -12.47 -53.44
N SER A 75 -42.06 -11.62 -54.34
CA SER A 75 -43.23 -11.82 -55.18
C SER A 75 -43.05 -13.03 -56.11
N ASP A 76 -43.55 -14.18 -55.67
CA ASP A 76 -44.28 -15.16 -56.48
C ASP A 76 -44.52 -16.38 -55.60
N GLY A 77 -45.80 -16.74 -55.44
CA GLY A 77 -46.27 -17.69 -54.43
C GLY A 77 -45.83 -19.14 -54.63
N LYS A 78 -44.54 -19.46 -54.40
CA LYS A 78 -44.05 -20.82 -54.17
C LYS A 78 -42.91 -20.84 -53.13
N GLU A 79 -43.09 -21.63 -52.07
CA GLU A 79 -42.06 -21.92 -51.06
C GLU A 79 -40.83 -22.59 -51.69
N THR A 80 -39.63 -22.10 -51.37
CA THR A 80 -38.37 -22.78 -51.72
C THR A 80 -37.64 -23.30 -50.47
N LYS A 81 -37.53 -24.62 -50.38
CA LYS A 81 -36.80 -25.37 -49.35
C LYS A 81 -35.30 -25.46 -49.69
N ASN A 82 -34.50 -24.43 -49.38
CA ASN A 82 -33.08 -24.51 -48.96
C ASN A 82 -32.33 -23.18 -49.21
N PRO A 83 -31.91 -22.43 -48.17
CA PRO A 83 -31.36 -21.08 -48.33
C PRO A 83 -29.84 -20.97 -48.59
N GLN A 84 -29.12 -22.07 -48.87
CA GLN A 84 -27.65 -22.04 -49.03
C GLN A 84 -27.12 -22.08 -50.47
N LYS A 85 -27.96 -22.22 -51.49
CA LYS A 85 -27.51 -22.42 -52.89
C LYS A 85 -27.60 -21.20 -53.82
N ALA A 86 -27.97 -20.03 -53.31
CA ALA A 86 -28.17 -18.80 -54.12
C ALA A 86 -27.05 -17.75 -53.96
N ILE A 87 -25.87 -18.14 -53.46
CA ILE A 87 -24.74 -17.23 -53.21
C ILE A 87 -23.73 -17.21 -54.39
N GLY A 88 -23.93 -18.03 -55.43
CA GLY A 88 -22.96 -18.23 -56.52
C GLY A 88 -23.01 -17.24 -57.69
N ASP A 89 -24.19 -16.86 -58.20
CA ASP A 89 -24.28 -16.44 -59.62
C ASP A 89 -24.89 -15.05 -59.87
N SER A 90 -24.61 -14.06 -59.03
CA SER A 90 -25.11 -12.68 -59.28
C SER A 90 -24.11 -11.60 -58.90
N ILE A 91 -22.87 -11.75 -59.38
CA ILE A 91 -21.96 -10.61 -59.58
C ILE A 91 -22.11 -10.19 -61.05
N GLY A 92 -23.07 -9.32 -61.33
CA GLY A 92 -23.26 -8.79 -62.68
C GLY A 92 -24.63 -8.15 -62.86
N ASN A 93 -24.64 -6.83 -63.06
CA ASN A 93 -25.75 -5.93 -63.40
C ASN A 93 -26.67 -5.46 -62.25
N PRO A 94 -26.70 -4.14 -61.97
CA PRO A 94 -27.71 -3.51 -61.16
C PRO A 94 -28.86 -3.05 -62.07
N THR A 95 -29.99 -3.75 -62.05
CA THR A 95 -31.26 -3.17 -62.51
C THR A 95 -32.27 -3.14 -61.37
N ASN A 96 -32.94 -1.99 -61.30
CA ASN A 96 -33.86 -1.54 -60.26
C ASN A 96 -34.94 -2.58 -59.90
N SER A 97 -34.95 -3.03 -58.65
CA SER A 97 -36.17 -3.46 -57.97
C SER A 97 -36.16 -2.90 -56.54
N SER A 98 -37.10 -2.01 -56.26
CA SER A 98 -37.34 -1.43 -54.94
C SER A 98 -38.12 -2.42 -54.08
N PHE A 99 -37.50 -2.94 -53.02
CA PHE A 99 -38.22 -3.64 -51.95
C PHE A 99 -38.62 -2.61 -50.89
N GLU A 100 -39.90 -2.26 -50.80
CA GLU A 100 -40.46 -1.57 -49.64
C GLU A 100 -40.74 -2.58 -48.53
N VAL A 101 -40.09 -2.41 -47.38
CA VAL A 101 -40.41 -3.16 -46.16
C VAL A 101 -41.34 -2.29 -45.32
N GLU A 102 -42.65 -2.56 -45.41
CA GLU A 102 -43.65 -1.86 -44.62
C GLU A 102 -43.66 -2.42 -43.17
N ILE A 103 -43.21 -1.62 -42.20
CA ILE A 103 -43.24 -2.02 -40.79
C ILE A 103 -44.68 -1.90 -40.28
N THR A 104 -45.39 -3.02 -40.23
CA THR A 104 -46.77 -3.08 -39.71
C THR A 104 -46.85 -2.55 -38.27
N LYS A 105 -48.00 -1.96 -37.89
CA LYS A 105 -48.26 -1.49 -36.50
C LYS A 105 -47.95 -2.57 -35.45
N GLN A 106 -48.15 -3.83 -35.80
CA GLN A 106 -47.85 -5.00 -34.99
C GLN A 106 -46.35 -5.20 -34.78
N GLY A 107 -45.53 -5.02 -35.83
CA GLY A 107 -44.06 -5.04 -35.75
C GLY A 107 -43.52 -3.91 -34.88
N ARG A 108 -44.06 -2.69 -34.98
CA ARG A 108 -43.70 -1.58 -34.07
C ARG A 108 -44.04 -1.89 -32.61
N SER A 109 -45.21 -2.47 -32.36
CA SER A 109 -45.65 -2.85 -31.02
C SER A 109 -44.75 -3.93 -30.40
N GLN A 110 -44.35 -4.94 -31.19
CA GLN A 110 -43.43 -5.99 -30.74
C GLN A 110 -42.03 -5.46 -30.43
N VAL A 111 -41.51 -4.53 -31.25
CA VAL A 111 -40.21 -3.88 -30.99
C VAL A 111 -40.26 -3.06 -29.70
N VAL A 112 -41.34 -2.29 -29.48
CA VAL A 112 -41.53 -1.51 -28.24
C VAL A 112 -41.64 -2.42 -27.02
N LYS A 113 -42.36 -3.54 -27.13
CA LYS A 113 -42.49 -4.52 -26.04
C LYS A 113 -41.14 -5.18 -25.72
N SER A 114 -40.40 -5.62 -26.74
CA SER A 114 -39.08 -6.22 -26.57
C SER A 114 -38.07 -5.24 -25.96
N LEU A 115 -38.08 -3.97 -26.38
CA LEU A 115 -37.27 -2.91 -25.76
C LEU A 115 -37.68 -2.67 -24.30
N SER A 116 -38.98 -2.67 -23.99
CA SER A 116 -39.48 -2.54 -22.63
C SER A 116 -39.03 -3.70 -21.74
N ASP A 117 -39.04 -4.93 -22.26
CA ASP A 117 -38.62 -6.12 -21.54
C ASP A 117 -37.11 -6.15 -21.30
N VAL A 118 -36.31 -5.73 -22.28
CA VAL A 118 -34.85 -5.57 -22.14
C VAL A 118 -34.52 -4.48 -21.11
N VAL A 119 -35.22 -3.35 -21.13
CA VAL A 119 -35.04 -2.27 -20.13
C VAL A 119 -35.46 -2.75 -18.74
N SER A 120 -36.53 -3.53 -18.64
CA SER A 120 -37.03 -4.07 -17.38
C SER A 120 -36.08 -5.13 -16.81
N SER A 121 -35.55 -6.01 -17.66
CA SER A 121 -34.52 -7.00 -17.32
C SER A 121 -33.20 -6.33 -16.92
N ALA A 122 -32.75 -5.33 -17.65
CA ALA A 122 -31.55 -4.55 -17.30
C ALA A 122 -31.72 -3.80 -15.97
N ARG A 123 -32.90 -3.22 -15.71
CA ARG A 123 -33.24 -2.62 -14.41
C ARG A 123 -33.27 -3.66 -13.30
N ALA A 124 -33.84 -4.83 -13.55
CA ALA A 124 -33.85 -5.94 -12.59
C ALA A 124 -32.42 -6.43 -12.30
N HIS A 125 -31.57 -6.55 -13.31
CA HIS A 125 -30.15 -6.92 -13.18
C HIS A 125 -29.35 -5.83 -12.45
N LEU A 126 -29.60 -4.54 -12.72
CA LEU A 126 -29.02 -3.41 -11.99
C LEU A 126 -29.50 -3.33 -10.53
N LYS A 127 -30.74 -3.75 -10.26
CA LYS A 127 -31.33 -3.82 -8.92
C LYS A 127 -30.85 -5.06 -8.16
N ALA A 128 -30.58 -6.17 -8.87
CA ALA A 128 -29.99 -7.40 -8.37
C ALA A 128 -28.47 -7.28 -8.15
N LEU A 129 -27.79 -6.42 -8.93
CA LEU A 129 -26.50 -5.81 -8.58
C LEU A 129 -26.72 -4.92 -7.34
N LYS A 130 -26.93 -5.55 -6.18
CA LYS A 130 -26.81 -4.94 -4.85
C LYS A 130 -25.36 -4.51 -4.64
N LYS A 131 -24.87 -3.56 -5.44
CA LYS A 131 -23.60 -2.91 -5.16
C LYS A 131 -23.80 -2.16 -3.85
N PRO A 132 -22.83 -2.21 -2.91
CA PRO A 132 -22.98 -1.56 -1.63
C PRO A 132 -23.31 -0.08 -1.82
N ALA A 133 -24.22 0.41 -0.99
CA ALA A 133 -24.96 1.65 -1.20
C ALA A 133 -24.05 2.85 -1.57
N PHE A 134 -23.92 3.13 -2.87
CA PHE A 134 -23.27 4.34 -3.40
C PHE A 134 -23.90 5.63 -2.85
N GLY A 135 -25.15 5.55 -2.37
CA GLY A 135 -25.83 6.66 -1.69
C GLY A 135 -25.12 7.13 -0.43
N ASP A 136 -24.51 6.23 0.34
CA ASP A 136 -23.95 6.53 1.66
C ASP A 136 -22.72 7.45 1.57
N ILE A 137 -21.97 7.37 0.48
CA ILE A 137 -20.71 8.10 0.29
C ILE A 137 -20.98 9.60 0.00
N ARG A 138 -22.20 9.94 -0.43
CA ARG A 138 -22.59 11.34 -0.70
C ARG A 138 -22.78 12.14 0.59
N ASN A 139 -23.41 11.54 1.60
CA ASN A 139 -23.70 12.18 2.89
C ASN A 139 -23.23 11.28 4.04
N MET A 140 -21.93 11.29 4.33
CA MET A 140 -21.40 10.52 5.46
C MET A 140 -21.59 11.24 6.79
N GLU A 141 -21.83 12.55 6.78
CA GLU A 141 -22.08 13.39 7.96
C GLU A 141 -23.22 12.84 8.83
N ARG A 142 -24.26 12.25 8.22
CA ARG A 142 -25.41 11.66 8.93
C ARG A 142 -25.05 10.58 9.96
N PHE A 143 -23.88 9.94 9.82
CA PHE A 143 -23.43 8.89 10.73
C PHE A 143 -22.72 9.41 11.98
N TYR A 144 -22.50 10.73 12.05
CA TYR A 144 -21.76 11.38 13.13
C TYR A 144 -22.72 12.27 13.93
N GLY A 145 -23.18 11.74 15.06
CA GLY A 145 -24.11 12.40 15.96
C GLY A 145 -23.48 12.79 17.29
N LYS A 146 -24.30 13.34 18.20
CA LYS A 146 -23.88 13.63 19.59
C LYS A 146 -23.39 12.38 20.33
N SER A 147 -23.98 11.22 20.03
CA SER A 147 -23.62 9.93 20.64
C SER A 147 -22.33 9.31 20.10
N THR A 148 -21.72 9.88 19.05
CA THR A 148 -20.45 9.36 18.51
C THR A 148 -19.29 9.55 19.49
N LEU A 149 -19.22 10.70 20.17
CA LEU A 149 -18.23 10.96 21.21
C LEU A 149 -18.79 10.52 22.54
N VAL A 150 -18.22 9.47 23.13
CA VAL A 150 -18.72 8.87 24.38
C VAL A 150 -17.91 9.27 25.60
N LEU A 151 -16.64 9.65 25.42
CA LEU A 151 -15.76 10.11 26.49
C LEU A 151 -14.82 11.20 25.97
N GLY A 152 -14.60 12.22 26.79
CA GLY A 152 -13.81 13.40 26.46
C GLY A 152 -14.66 14.53 25.91
N LYS A 153 -14.00 15.59 25.42
CA LYS A 153 -14.70 16.76 24.85
C LYS A 153 -14.11 17.15 23.50
N ARG A 154 -14.97 17.71 22.64
CA ARG A 154 -14.51 18.36 21.40
C ARG A 154 -13.75 19.63 21.73
N ARG A 155 -12.65 19.86 21.02
CA ARG A 155 -11.91 21.11 21.10
C ARG A 155 -12.60 22.18 20.25
N PRO A 156 -12.50 23.46 20.64
CA PRO A 156 -12.89 24.57 19.79
C PRO A 156 -12.21 24.52 18.41
N SER A 157 -12.86 25.04 17.38
CA SER A 157 -12.35 24.99 15.99
C SER A 157 -11.06 25.79 15.76
N ASN A 158 -10.76 26.76 16.63
CA ASN A 158 -9.50 27.52 16.66
C ASN A 158 -8.37 26.80 17.42
N GLU A 159 -8.63 25.70 18.11
CA GLU A 159 -7.64 24.89 18.84
C GLU A 159 -7.34 23.55 18.13
N LYS A 160 -7.01 23.63 16.84
CA LYS A 160 -6.65 22.45 16.04
C LYS A 160 -5.35 21.82 16.55
N ALA A 161 -5.32 20.50 16.62
CA ALA A 161 -4.09 19.77 16.94
C ALA A 161 -3.13 19.79 15.75
N PHE A 162 -1.82 19.73 16.01
CA PHE A 162 -0.83 19.46 14.96
C PHE A 162 -0.89 17.99 14.54
N LEU A 163 -0.90 17.06 15.52
CA LEU A 163 -1.02 15.62 15.30
C LEU A 163 -2.31 15.06 15.90
N VAL A 164 -3.10 14.38 15.09
CA VAL A 164 -4.28 13.60 15.50
C VAL A 164 -3.97 12.12 15.35
N PHE A 165 -3.79 11.40 16.45
CA PHE A 165 -3.59 9.95 16.46
C PHE A 165 -4.93 9.24 16.44
N GLY A 166 -5.17 8.42 15.41
CA GLY A 166 -6.34 7.56 15.35
C GLY A 166 -5.98 6.12 15.76
N ILE A 167 -6.63 5.60 16.81
CA ILE A 167 -6.35 4.28 17.38
C ILE A 167 -7.67 3.48 17.43
N PRO A 168 -7.96 2.62 16.44
CA PRO A 168 -9.05 1.68 16.58
C PRO A 168 -8.68 0.55 17.53
N THR A 169 -9.67 0.08 18.29
CA THR A 169 -9.52 -1.04 19.21
C THR A 169 -10.73 -1.97 19.14
N VAL A 170 -10.49 -3.27 19.31
CA VAL A 170 -11.51 -4.32 19.36
C VAL A 170 -11.18 -5.30 20.48
N LYS A 171 -12.20 -5.93 21.06
CA LYS A 171 -11.97 -6.90 22.15
C LYS A 171 -11.42 -8.20 21.59
N ARG A 172 -10.22 -8.55 22.04
CA ARG A 172 -9.56 -9.83 21.73
C ARG A 172 -9.80 -10.81 22.87
N SER A 173 -9.76 -12.09 22.53
CA SER A 173 -9.89 -13.20 23.47
C SER A 173 -8.71 -13.32 24.45
N HIS A 174 -7.49 -13.01 24.00
CA HIS A 174 -6.24 -13.32 24.73
C HIS A 174 -5.34 -12.10 24.95
N ALA A 175 -5.82 -10.88 24.71
CA ALA A 175 -5.00 -9.68 24.86
C ALA A 175 -5.82 -8.39 25.01
N TYR A 176 -5.25 -7.43 25.72
CA TYR A 176 -5.73 -6.06 25.77
C TYR A 176 -4.53 -5.11 25.72
N TYR A 177 -4.34 -4.42 24.60
CA TYR A 177 -3.11 -3.65 24.32
C TYR A 177 -3.28 -2.13 24.44
N LEU A 178 -4.53 -1.64 24.42
CA LEU A 178 -4.82 -0.22 24.30
C LEU A 178 -4.11 0.63 25.36
N MET A 179 -4.19 0.21 26.62
CA MET A 179 -3.62 0.99 27.73
C MET A 179 -2.09 1.05 27.66
N ASP A 180 -1.42 -0.01 27.21
CA ASP A 180 0.03 0.02 27.01
C ASP A 180 0.43 0.97 25.86
N THR A 181 -0.36 1.00 24.78
CA THR A 181 -0.18 1.96 23.69
C THR A 181 -0.38 3.41 24.17
N LEU A 182 -1.41 3.67 24.98
CA LEU A 182 -1.65 4.99 25.57
C LEU A 182 -0.51 5.42 26.50
N ARG A 183 -0.09 4.56 27.45
CA ARG A 183 1.06 4.81 28.32
C ARG A 183 2.30 5.17 27.52
N SER A 184 2.54 4.39 26.48
CA SER A 184 3.67 4.53 25.59
C SER A 184 3.68 5.85 24.80
N LEU A 185 2.51 6.32 24.34
CA LEU A 185 2.35 7.61 23.69
C LEU A 185 2.50 8.75 24.70
N MET A 186 1.78 8.68 25.82
CA MET A 186 1.72 9.73 26.82
C MET A 186 3.05 9.95 27.53
N SER A 187 3.76 8.88 27.91
CA SER A 187 5.06 8.96 28.58
C SER A 187 6.21 9.42 27.68
N ARG A 188 5.98 9.50 26.36
CA ARG A 188 6.99 9.93 25.35
C ARG A 188 6.53 11.15 24.56
N ALA A 189 5.39 11.73 24.93
CA ALA A 189 4.91 13.01 24.47
C ALA A 189 5.81 14.14 25.01
N PRO A 190 5.75 15.35 24.44
CA PRO A 190 6.46 16.50 24.99
C PRO A 190 5.98 16.84 26.41
N ASP A 191 6.92 17.17 27.31
CA ASP A 191 6.61 17.68 28.65
C ASP A 191 6.10 19.14 28.61
N ASP A 192 6.47 19.87 27.56
CA ASP A 192 5.98 21.22 27.28
C ASP A 192 4.46 21.22 27.06
N VAL A 193 3.72 21.86 27.98
CA VAL A 193 2.25 21.93 27.99
C VAL A 193 1.71 22.52 26.67
N LYS A 194 2.37 23.50 26.06
CA LYS A 194 1.93 24.09 24.79
C LYS A 194 2.02 23.05 23.67
N LYS A 195 3.16 22.34 23.58
CA LYS A 195 3.34 21.27 22.58
C LYS A 195 2.43 20.07 22.83
N ARG A 196 2.16 19.75 24.09
CA ARG A 196 1.24 18.65 24.46
C ARG A 196 -0.19 18.94 24.02
N LYS A 197 -0.63 20.20 24.06
CA LYS A 197 -1.92 20.64 23.48
C LYS A 197 -1.99 20.44 21.96
N GLU A 198 -0.87 20.38 21.25
CA GLU A 198 -0.84 20.13 19.81
C GLU A 198 -1.05 18.63 19.44
N ILE A 199 -1.26 17.77 20.43
CA ILE A 199 -1.56 16.35 20.25
C ILE A 199 -3.03 16.11 20.59
N LEU A 200 -3.71 15.32 19.77
CA LEU A 200 -5.05 14.78 20.01
C LEU A 200 -5.04 13.27 19.73
N ILE A 201 -5.62 12.48 20.61
CA ILE A 201 -5.75 11.03 20.49
C ILE A 201 -7.22 10.68 20.40
N ILE A 202 -7.60 10.04 19.29
CA ILE A 202 -8.95 9.56 19.02
C ILE A 202 -8.92 8.03 19.09
N ILE A 203 -9.56 7.49 20.12
CA ILE A 203 -9.73 6.05 20.32
C ILE A 203 -11.07 5.66 19.68
N LEU A 204 -11.05 4.85 18.64
CA LEU A 204 -12.26 4.28 18.05
C LEU A 204 -12.52 2.90 18.66
N VAL A 205 -13.57 2.78 19.46
CA VAL A 205 -14.06 1.46 19.89
C VAL A 205 -14.80 0.84 18.71
N ALA A 206 -14.09 0.03 17.93
CA ALA A 206 -14.59 -0.61 16.71
C ALA A 206 -15.28 -1.96 17.02
N ASP A 207 -15.77 -2.15 18.23
CA ASP A 207 -16.50 -3.34 18.67
C ASP A 207 -17.92 -2.93 19.06
N GLN A 208 -18.93 -3.71 18.67
CA GLN A 208 -20.33 -3.40 18.98
C GLN A 208 -20.74 -3.85 20.39
N ARG A 209 -19.88 -4.63 21.07
CA ARG A 209 -20.12 -5.11 22.44
C ARG A 209 -20.09 -3.98 23.47
N LYS A 210 -21.23 -3.74 24.13
CA LYS A 210 -21.40 -2.67 25.13
C LYS A 210 -20.51 -2.85 26.37
N ASP A 211 -20.22 -4.08 26.77
CA ASP A 211 -19.29 -4.39 27.88
C ASP A 211 -17.86 -3.94 27.55
N TYR A 212 -17.42 -4.13 26.30
CA TYR A 212 -16.09 -3.66 25.89
C TYR A 212 -16.01 -2.13 25.83
N LEU A 213 -17.05 -1.47 25.32
CA LEU A 213 -17.13 -0.01 25.36
C LEU A 213 -17.01 0.51 26.79
N ARG A 214 -17.76 -0.08 27.72
CA ARG A 214 -17.73 0.27 29.14
C ARG A 214 -16.31 0.08 29.71
N GLN A 215 -15.70 -1.07 29.47
CA GLN A 215 -14.32 -1.35 29.90
C GLN A 215 -13.35 -0.28 29.39
N VAL A 216 -13.32 -0.01 28.07
CA VAL A 216 -12.43 1.00 27.48
C VAL A 216 -12.67 2.37 28.09
N THR A 217 -13.93 2.80 28.26
CA THR A 217 -14.21 4.11 28.85
C THR A 217 -13.81 4.21 30.31
N MET A 218 -13.97 3.14 31.10
CA MET A 218 -13.56 3.09 32.51
C MET A 218 -12.04 3.14 32.64
N ASP A 219 -11.34 2.28 31.90
CA ASP A 219 -9.88 2.20 31.92
C ASP A 219 -9.24 3.53 31.50
N VAL A 220 -9.69 4.10 30.36
CA VAL A 220 -9.20 5.40 29.87
C VAL A 220 -9.50 6.53 30.84
N ASN A 221 -10.71 6.61 31.41
CA ASN A 221 -11.05 7.67 32.34
C ASN A 221 -10.30 7.55 33.67
N SER A 222 -10.04 6.33 34.14
CA SER A 222 -9.31 6.08 35.39
C SER A 222 -7.83 6.48 35.32
N GLU A 223 -7.17 6.26 34.18
CA GLU A 223 -5.74 6.53 34.03
C GLU A 223 -5.45 7.93 33.45
N TYR A 224 -6.38 8.49 32.66
CA TYR A 224 -6.17 9.72 31.88
C TYR A 224 -7.30 10.76 32.05
N GLU A 225 -7.91 10.84 33.23
CA GLU A 225 -9.03 11.75 33.53
C GLU A 225 -8.74 13.20 33.09
N THR A 226 -7.52 13.69 33.34
CA THR A 226 -7.12 15.07 33.02
C THR A 226 -7.05 15.30 31.50
N GLU A 227 -6.43 14.38 30.76
CA GLU A 227 -6.37 14.40 29.30
C GLU A 227 -7.73 14.23 28.64
N VAL A 228 -8.64 13.48 29.26
CA VAL A 228 -10.04 13.37 28.84
C VAL A 228 -10.75 14.71 29.04
N LYS A 229 -10.65 15.31 30.24
CA LYS A 229 -11.27 16.60 30.58
C LYS A 229 -10.75 17.77 29.75
N ASN A 230 -9.47 17.75 29.37
CA ASN A 230 -8.88 18.80 28.53
C ASN A 230 -9.07 18.55 27.02
N GLY A 231 -9.60 17.39 26.63
CA GLY A 231 -9.89 17.03 25.24
C GLY A 231 -8.64 16.59 24.45
N LEU A 232 -7.58 16.15 25.11
CA LEU A 232 -6.44 15.45 24.49
C LEU A 232 -6.78 14.02 24.12
N ILE A 233 -7.58 13.32 24.93
CA ILE A 233 -8.10 11.99 24.60
C ILE A 233 -9.61 12.06 24.38
N GLN A 234 -10.05 11.46 23.28
CA GLN A 234 -11.46 11.26 22.98
C GLN A 234 -11.70 9.78 22.68
N VAL A 235 -12.77 9.21 23.23
CA VAL A 235 -13.26 7.88 22.86
C VAL A 235 -14.51 8.05 22.02
N ILE A 236 -14.50 7.44 20.84
CA ILE A 236 -15.61 7.47 19.90
C ILE A 236 -16.10 6.05 19.58
N VAL A 237 -17.38 5.96 19.24
CA VAL A 237 -18.02 4.71 18.81
C VAL A 237 -18.75 4.95 17.47
N PRO A 238 -18.64 4.02 16.51
CA PRO A 238 -19.41 4.11 15.29
C PRO A 238 -20.87 3.73 15.55
N ASN A 239 -21.81 4.49 14.98
CA ASN A 239 -23.21 4.09 14.99
C ASN A 239 -23.36 2.81 14.15
N GLU A 240 -24.18 1.85 14.59
CA GLU A 240 -24.39 0.58 13.86
C GLU A 240 -24.83 0.80 12.41
N SER A 241 -25.65 1.84 12.15
CA SER A 241 -26.10 2.21 10.80
C SER A 241 -24.97 2.63 9.85
N PHE A 242 -23.78 2.95 10.37
CA PHE A 242 -22.62 3.25 9.54
C PHE A 242 -22.19 2.03 8.71
N TYR A 243 -22.33 0.83 9.27
CA TYR A 243 -21.93 -0.40 8.61
C TYR A 243 -23.03 -0.84 7.63
N PRO A 244 -22.72 -0.97 6.32
CA PRO A 244 -23.64 -1.60 5.38
C PRO A 244 -23.82 -3.07 5.74
N ASN A 245 -24.79 -3.73 5.09
CA ASN A 245 -24.91 -5.18 5.19
C ASN A 245 -23.63 -5.84 4.64
N MET A 246 -22.91 -6.54 5.51
CA MET A 246 -21.68 -7.28 5.21
C MET A 246 -21.89 -8.80 5.19
N PHE A 247 -23.13 -9.28 5.21
CA PHE A 247 -23.45 -10.68 5.02
C PHE A 247 -23.26 -11.04 3.54
N ASN A 248 -22.69 -12.23 3.28
CA ASN A 248 -22.49 -12.78 1.93
C ASN A 248 -21.65 -11.89 0.99
N LEU A 249 -20.62 -11.22 1.53
CA LEU A 249 -19.64 -10.55 0.68
C LEU A 249 -18.94 -11.56 -0.24
N PRO A 250 -18.59 -11.18 -1.48
CA PRO A 250 -17.87 -12.07 -2.39
C PRO A 250 -16.54 -12.53 -1.80
N GLN A 251 -16.25 -13.82 -1.91
CA GLN A 251 -14.93 -14.35 -1.59
C GLN A 251 -13.95 -13.91 -2.67
N LEU A 252 -12.91 -13.18 -2.25
CA LEU A 252 -11.86 -12.69 -3.12
C LEU A 252 -10.52 -13.12 -2.51
N TYR A 253 -9.51 -13.28 -3.37
CA TYR A 253 -8.13 -13.62 -2.97
C TYR A 253 -7.98 -14.95 -2.22
N GLY A 254 -8.94 -15.86 -2.35
CA GLY A 254 -8.93 -17.15 -1.63
C GLY A 254 -9.26 -17.01 -0.14
N ASP A 255 -9.73 -15.84 0.31
CA ASP A 255 -10.14 -15.63 1.69
C ASP A 255 -11.43 -16.40 2.02
N ASP A 256 -11.46 -17.05 3.19
CA ASP A 256 -12.71 -17.55 3.77
C ASP A 256 -13.68 -16.40 4.13
N GLN A 257 -14.96 -16.71 4.30
CA GLN A 257 -15.98 -15.70 4.60
C GLN A 257 -15.70 -14.88 5.86
N ARG A 258 -15.09 -15.50 6.88
CA ARG A 258 -14.76 -14.82 8.14
C ARG A 258 -13.64 -13.79 7.91
N ARG A 259 -12.63 -14.13 7.12
CA ARG A 259 -11.54 -13.22 6.73
C ARG A 259 -12.03 -12.11 5.82
N VAL A 260 -12.93 -12.40 4.87
CA VAL A 260 -13.61 -11.39 4.03
C VAL A 260 -14.35 -10.38 4.91
N TYR A 261 -15.21 -10.86 5.82
CA TYR A 261 -15.92 -10.00 6.77
C TYR A 261 -14.95 -9.14 7.59
N TRP A 262 -13.92 -9.76 8.17
CA TRP A 262 -12.93 -9.07 9.00
C TRP A 262 -12.21 -7.94 8.24
N ARG A 263 -11.67 -8.21 7.04
CA ARG A 263 -10.95 -7.17 6.25
C ARG A 263 -11.89 -6.06 5.77
N SER A 264 -13.14 -6.39 5.48
CA SER A 264 -14.14 -5.43 5.03
C SER A 264 -14.62 -4.53 6.16
N LYS A 265 -14.86 -5.10 7.34
CA LYS A 265 -15.18 -4.34 8.55
C LYS A 265 -14.01 -3.41 8.93
N GLN A 266 -12.77 -3.91 8.92
CA GLN A 266 -11.60 -3.10 9.24
C GLN A 266 -11.46 -1.88 8.30
N SER A 267 -11.69 -2.07 6.99
CA SER A 267 -11.74 -0.95 6.04
C SER A 267 -12.80 0.09 6.41
N LEU A 268 -13.99 -0.34 6.83
CA LEU A 268 -15.05 0.55 7.28
C LEU A 268 -14.68 1.27 8.59
N ASP A 269 -14.08 0.57 9.56
CA ASP A 269 -13.62 1.16 10.82
C ASP A 269 -12.64 2.32 10.55
N TYR A 270 -11.68 2.13 9.65
CA TYR A 270 -10.76 3.18 9.24
C TYR A 270 -11.45 4.31 8.46
N SER A 271 -12.39 3.99 7.57
CA SER A 271 -13.19 5.02 6.89
C SER A 271 -13.94 5.89 7.92
N PHE A 272 -14.56 5.28 8.93
CA PHE A 272 -15.27 6.00 9.99
C PHE A 272 -14.34 6.97 10.72
N LEU A 273 -13.18 6.47 11.16
CA LEU A 273 -12.17 7.22 11.88
C LEU A 273 -11.64 8.41 11.07
N TYR A 274 -11.31 8.20 9.79
CA TYR A 274 -10.81 9.25 8.91
C TYR A 274 -11.82 10.37 8.71
N TYR A 275 -13.09 10.03 8.53
CA TYR A 275 -14.10 11.07 8.35
C TYR A 275 -14.37 11.86 9.62
N TYR A 276 -14.30 11.21 10.79
CA TYR A 276 -14.39 11.90 12.08
C TYR A 276 -13.24 12.90 12.24
N CYS A 277 -12.01 12.50 11.89
CA CYS A 277 -10.79 13.27 12.12
C CYS A 277 -10.49 14.36 11.08
N LYS A 278 -11.25 14.46 9.99
CA LYS A 278 -10.95 15.32 8.82
C LYS A 278 -10.72 16.81 9.12
N GLU A 279 -11.20 17.30 10.26
CA GLU A 279 -11.14 18.72 10.66
C GLU A 279 -10.48 18.94 12.03
N LEU A 280 -10.00 17.89 12.70
CA LEU A 280 -9.54 17.96 14.09
C LEU A 280 -8.09 18.40 14.28
N GLY A 281 -7.33 18.50 13.18
CA GLY A 281 -5.93 18.93 13.23
C GLY A 281 -5.32 19.16 11.86
N GLU A 282 -4.00 19.29 11.79
CA GLU A 282 -3.25 19.44 10.54
C GLU A 282 -2.86 18.10 9.91
N TYR A 283 -2.34 17.19 10.74
CA TYR A 283 -1.89 15.87 10.32
C TYR A 283 -2.56 14.78 11.14
N PHE A 284 -3.10 13.78 10.46
CA PHE A 284 -3.63 12.58 11.07
C PHE A 284 -2.64 11.43 10.96
N VAL A 285 -2.50 10.64 12.02
CA VAL A 285 -1.58 9.51 12.11
C VAL A 285 -2.39 8.25 12.42
N GLN A 286 -2.38 7.30 11.48
CA GLN A 286 -3.02 6.01 11.67
C GLN A 286 -2.17 5.13 12.59
N LEU A 287 -2.70 4.67 13.73
CA LEU A 287 -2.05 3.72 14.62
C LEU A 287 -2.93 2.48 14.83
N GLU A 288 -2.38 1.44 15.46
CA GLU A 288 -3.15 0.32 16.01
C GLU A 288 -3.11 0.41 17.54
N ASP A 289 -3.96 -0.33 18.24
CA ASP A 289 -4.01 -0.34 19.71
C ASP A 289 -2.87 -1.14 20.37
N ASP A 290 -1.89 -1.60 19.59
CA ASP A 290 -0.77 -2.42 20.01
C ASP A 290 0.59 -1.86 19.55
N VAL A 291 0.80 -0.57 19.76
CA VAL A 291 1.95 0.18 19.26
C VAL A 291 2.80 0.78 20.38
N ILE A 292 4.11 0.67 20.23
CA ILE A 292 5.09 1.37 21.06
C ILE A 292 5.65 2.57 20.31
N ALA A 293 5.55 3.76 20.90
CA ALA A 293 6.13 4.99 20.37
C ALA A 293 7.62 5.08 20.72
N ALA A 294 8.42 5.64 19.81
CA ALA A 294 9.81 5.97 20.08
C ALA A 294 9.90 7.23 20.96
N SER A 295 11.03 7.38 21.67
CA SER A 295 11.31 8.61 22.40
C SER A 295 11.28 9.82 21.47
N GLN A 296 10.69 10.92 21.95
CA GLN A 296 10.56 12.18 21.23
C GLN A 296 9.89 12.04 19.85
N TYR A 297 8.93 11.12 19.69
CA TYR A 297 8.23 10.90 18.42
C TYR A 297 7.69 12.21 17.85
N TYR A 298 7.09 13.07 18.69
CA TYR A 298 6.53 14.36 18.27
C TYR A 298 7.57 15.24 17.55
N ARG A 299 8.76 15.39 18.15
CA ARG A 299 9.86 16.18 17.57
C ARG A 299 10.34 15.58 16.25
N LYS A 300 10.53 14.26 16.20
CA LYS A 300 10.97 13.54 15.00
C LYS A 300 9.95 13.66 13.87
N MET A 301 8.67 13.52 14.18
CA MET A 301 7.58 13.66 13.22
C MET A 301 7.50 15.08 12.66
N ARG A 302 7.48 16.09 13.52
CA ARG A 302 7.45 17.50 13.10
C ARG A 302 8.63 17.84 12.18
N ALA A 303 9.85 17.42 12.55
CA ALA A 303 11.05 17.65 11.74
C ALA A 303 10.95 16.96 10.37
N PHE A 304 10.46 15.72 10.31
CA PHE A 304 10.32 14.98 9.06
C PHE A 304 9.21 15.55 8.16
N ILE A 305 8.08 15.98 8.74
CA ILE A 305 7.01 16.66 8.00
C ILE A 305 7.55 17.96 7.41
N LYS A 306 8.20 18.81 8.22
CA LYS A 306 8.79 20.08 7.77
C LYS A 306 9.82 19.88 6.66
N LYS A 307 10.68 18.86 6.78
CA LYS A 307 11.67 18.50 5.73
C LYS A 307 11.00 18.16 4.39
N ASN A 308 9.78 17.64 4.40
CA ASN A 308 9.04 17.22 3.21
C ASN A 308 7.86 18.16 2.87
N GLU A 309 7.81 19.36 3.44
CA GLU A 309 6.66 20.26 3.30
C GLU A 309 6.38 20.63 1.83
N TYR A 310 7.44 20.91 1.08
CA TYR A 310 7.39 21.27 -0.35
C TYR A 310 7.35 20.08 -1.30
N ASN A 311 7.47 18.85 -0.79
CA ASN A 311 7.38 17.65 -1.62
C ASN A 311 5.90 17.29 -1.89
N ASN A 312 5.62 16.80 -3.09
CA ASN A 312 4.30 16.28 -3.43
C ASN A 312 4.14 14.85 -2.88
N TRP A 313 3.49 14.73 -1.72
CA TRP A 313 3.19 13.45 -1.07
C TRP A 313 1.72 13.38 -0.64
N SER A 314 1.16 12.17 -0.67
CA SER A 314 -0.17 11.84 -0.16
C SER A 314 -0.12 11.22 1.24
N VAL A 315 0.96 10.49 1.55
CA VAL A 315 1.23 9.88 2.86
C VAL A 315 2.71 10.02 3.23
N LEU A 316 2.99 10.12 4.53
CA LEU A 316 4.32 9.95 5.11
C LEU A 316 4.30 8.72 6.03
N GLU A 317 5.34 7.90 5.98
CA GLU A 317 5.38 6.63 6.73
C GLU A 317 6.28 6.74 7.97
N PHE A 318 5.67 6.53 9.15
CA PHE A 318 6.32 6.64 10.45
C PHE A 318 6.44 5.32 11.22
N GLY A 319 5.73 4.27 10.81
CA GLY A 319 5.76 2.96 11.46
C GLY A 319 6.79 2.00 10.90
N SER A 320 7.04 0.94 11.66
CA SER A 320 7.97 -0.14 11.33
C SER A 320 7.44 -1.13 10.28
N GLN A 321 6.13 -1.39 10.27
CA GLN A 321 5.51 -2.38 9.40
C GLN A 321 4.03 -2.07 9.14
N GLY A 322 3.54 -2.51 7.98
CA GLY A 322 2.12 -2.53 7.65
C GLY A 322 1.55 -1.12 7.48
N PHE A 323 0.38 -0.91 8.06
CA PHE A 323 -0.41 0.32 7.98
C PHE A 323 -0.24 1.27 9.18
N ILE A 324 0.69 0.95 10.09
CA ILE A 324 0.97 1.73 11.30
C ILE A 324 1.82 2.95 10.96
N GLY A 325 1.50 4.09 11.57
CA GLY A 325 2.22 5.36 11.40
C GLY A 325 2.01 5.98 10.02
N MET A 326 0.97 5.62 9.29
CA MET A 326 0.62 6.27 8.04
C MET A 326 0.04 7.66 8.35
N THR A 327 0.77 8.69 7.95
CA THR A 327 0.43 10.08 8.28
C THR A 327 -0.06 10.82 7.06
N TYR A 328 -1.24 11.43 7.18
CA TYR A 328 -1.95 12.13 6.12
C TYR A 328 -2.22 13.58 6.52
N ARG A 329 -2.32 14.50 5.54
CA ARG A 329 -2.90 15.82 5.81
C ARG A 329 -4.41 15.64 6.03
N THR A 330 -4.96 16.22 7.10
CA THR A 330 -6.38 16.05 7.47
C THR A 330 -7.34 16.49 6.37
N LYS A 331 -6.97 17.53 5.60
CA LYS A 331 -7.72 18.01 4.43
C LYS A 331 -7.99 16.94 3.36
N HIS A 332 -7.21 15.87 3.31
CA HIS A 332 -7.41 14.76 2.37
C HIS A 332 -8.24 13.61 2.94
N LEU A 333 -8.46 13.57 4.26
CA LEU A 333 -9.16 12.46 4.93
C LEU A 333 -10.60 12.30 4.47
N LYS A 334 -11.30 13.38 4.14
CA LYS A 334 -12.68 13.30 3.61
C LYS A 334 -12.71 12.42 2.35
N THR A 335 -11.79 12.66 1.41
CA THR A 335 -11.70 11.91 0.15
C THR A 335 -11.16 10.50 0.38
N LEU A 336 -10.11 10.35 1.19
CA LEU A 336 -9.56 9.03 1.55
C LEU A 336 -10.61 8.13 2.21
N SER A 337 -11.38 8.66 3.16
CA SER A 337 -12.46 7.93 3.85
C SER A 337 -13.52 7.42 2.87
N LYS A 338 -13.96 8.28 1.94
CA LYS A 338 -14.93 7.91 0.90
C LYS A 338 -14.37 6.85 -0.05
N PHE A 339 -13.10 6.96 -0.44
CA PHE A 339 -12.42 5.96 -1.26
C PHE A 339 -12.38 4.60 -0.57
N ILE A 340 -11.99 4.55 0.71
CA ILE A 340 -11.94 3.29 1.45
C ILE A 340 -13.33 2.70 1.63
N ARG A 341 -14.34 3.51 1.98
CA ARG A 341 -15.73 3.06 2.05
C ARG A 341 -16.24 2.52 0.72
N PHE A 342 -15.77 3.06 -0.40
CA PHE A 342 -16.18 2.57 -1.72
C PHE A 342 -15.68 1.15 -1.99
N PHE A 343 -14.44 0.85 -1.59
CA PHE A 343 -13.74 -0.40 -1.92
C PHE A 343 -13.64 -1.38 -0.74
N TYR A 344 -14.35 -1.15 0.37
CA TYR A 344 -14.25 -1.96 1.58
C TYR A 344 -14.48 -3.47 1.35
N TRP A 345 -15.36 -3.81 0.42
CA TRP A 345 -15.70 -5.20 0.09
C TRP A 345 -14.68 -5.85 -0.85
N THR A 346 -14.02 -5.06 -1.71
CA THR A 346 -13.13 -5.60 -2.75
C THR A 346 -11.73 -5.88 -2.25
N ARG A 347 -11.14 -5.02 -1.42
CA ARG A 347 -9.71 -5.08 -1.04
C ARG A 347 -9.49 -4.79 0.45
N PRO A 348 -8.44 -5.37 1.06
CA PRO A 348 -8.02 -4.98 2.41
C PRO A 348 -7.47 -3.55 2.42
N VAL A 349 -7.61 -2.87 3.56
CA VAL A 349 -7.19 -1.46 3.71
C VAL A 349 -5.70 -1.21 3.45
N ASP A 350 -4.84 -2.19 3.79
CA ASP A 350 -3.40 -2.18 3.48
C ASP A 350 -3.09 -2.05 1.98
N TRP A 351 -4.04 -2.41 1.12
CA TRP A 351 -3.88 -2.25 -0.33
C TRP A 351 -4.54 -0.96 -0.80
N LEU A 352 -5.72 -0.65 -0.25
CA LEU A 352 -6.48 0.55 -0.60
C LEU A 352 -5.69 1.84 -0.41
N PHE A 353 -4.85 1.95 0.62
CA PHE A 353 -4.04 3.15 0.78
C PHE A 353 -2.99 3.32 -0.32
N ARG A 354 -2.40 2.22 -0.79
CA ARG A 354 -1.42 2.24 -1.89
C ARG A 354 -2.10 2.61 -3.20
N ASP A 355 -3.28 2.03 -3.43
CA ASP A 355 -4.13 2.35 -4.58
C ASP A 355 -4.52 3.83 -4.56
N TYR A 356 -4.94 4.35 -3.40
CA TYR A 356 -5.25 5.77 -3.22
C TYR A 356 -4.04 6.65 -3.52
N ASN A 357 -2.87 6.32 -2.97
CA ASN A 357 -1.63 7.08 -3.21
C ASN A 357 -1.24 7.12 -4.69
N GLN A 358 -1.33 5.99 -5.38
CA GLN A 358 -1.06 5.92 -6.82
C GLN A 358 -2.05 6.79 -7.60
N ILE A 359 -3.35 6.71 -7.30
CA ILE A 359 -4.37 7.50 -7.99
C ILE A 359 -4.21 8.99 -7.71
N TYR A 360 -4.02 9.36 -6.44
CA TYR A 360 -3.92 10.74 -5.98
C TYR A 360 -2.69 11.46 -6.54
N LEU A 361 -1.59 10.73 -6.77
CA LEU A 361 -0.34 11.27 -7.29
C LEU A 361 -0.13 10.95 -8.79
N ASN A 362 -1.21 10.70 -9.55
CA ASN A 362 -1.16 10.45 -11.00
C ASN A 362 -0.17 9.36 -11.42
N GLY A 363 -0.05 8.29 -10.62
CA GLY A 363 0.84 7.15 -10.88
C GLY A 363 2.28 7.34 -10.42
N ASN A 364 2.65 8.48 -9.82
CA ASN A 364 4.02 8.80 -9.42
C ASN A 364 4.19 8.94 -7.90
N PRO A 365 3.85 7.93 -7.08
CA PRO A 365 4.03 8.02 -5.64
C PRO A 365 5.51 7.98 -5.26
N SER A 366 5.94 8.97 -4.48
CA SER A 366 7.25 8.94 -3.82
C SER A 366 7.16 8.24 -2.46
N ASN A 367 8.20 7.51 -2.08
CA ASN A 367 8.24 6.78 -0.81
C ASN A 367 8.94 7.60 0.27
N PHE A 368 8.17 8.38 1.02
CA PHE A 368 8.68 9.18 2.13
C PHE A 368 8.50 8.46 3.46
N ARG A 369 9.50 7.66 3.84
CA ARG A 369 9.54 6.91 5.10
C ARG A 369 10.63 7.44 6.03
N ILE A 370 10.28 7.67 7.29
CA ILE A 370 11.28 7.98 8.32
C ILE A 370 12.11 6.73 8.66
N ARG A 371 13.42 6.91 8.87
CA ARG A 371 14.30 5.86 9.37
C ARG A 371 15.18 6.43 10.49
N PRO A 372 15.21 5.82 11.69
CA PRO A 372 14.42 4.66 12.13
C PRO A 372 12.92 4.98 12.30
N PRO A 373 12.03 3.97 12.28
CA PRO A 373 10.59 4.17 12.53
C PRO A 373 10.34 4.71 13.95
N VAL A 374 9.29 5.50 14.11
CA VAL A 374 8.89 6.07 15.41
C VAL A 374 7.73 5.32 16.06
N PHE A 375 7.09 4.39 15.34
CA PHE A 375 6.04 3.52 15.87
C PHE A 375 6.36 2.04 15.59
N LEU A 376 6.40 1.23 16.64
CA LEU A 376 6.76 -0.19 16.60
C LEU A 376 5.54 -1.04 16.96
N HIS A 377 5.22 -2.05 16.15
CA HIS A 377 4.09 -2.96 16.43
C HIS A 377 4.48 -4.00 17.49
N ALA A 378 3.76 -4.00 18.61
CA ALA A 378 3.99 -4.83 19.79
C ALA A 378 2.88 -5.84 20.09
N GLY A 379 1.87 -5.95 19.23
CA GLY A 379 0.81 -6.95 19.36
C GLY A 379 1.28 -8.35 18.96
N LYS A 380 1.06 -9.32 19.85
CA LYS A 380 1.27 -10.76 19.57
C LYS A 380 0.02 -11.39 18.97
N PHE A 381 -1.16 -11.02 19.46
CA PHE A 381 -2.44 -11.58 19.04
C PHE A 381 -3.19 -10.61 18.11
N SER A 382 -3.52 -11.08 16.91
CA SER A 382 -4.30 -10.28 15.95
C SER A 382 -5.73 -10.07 16.43
N SER A 383 -6.38 -9.04 15.89
CA SER A 383 -7.83 -8.86 15.97
C SER A 383 -8.62 -9.89 15.16
N LEU A 384 -7.97 -10.62 14.23
CA LEU A 384 -8.53 -11.82 13.62
C LEU A 384 -8.20 -13.02 14.52
N ASP A 385 -9.20 -13.57 15.22
CA ASP A 385 -9.01 -14.63 16.21
C ASP A 385 -8.15 -15.81 15.69
N GLY A 386 -7.26 -16.34 16.52
CA GLY A 386 -6.38 -17.45 16.12
C GLY A 386 -5.19 -17.05 15.22
N GLN A 387 -5.11 -15.81 14.71
CA GLN A 387 -3.89 -15.34 14.04
C GLN A 387 -2.88 -14.80 15.06
N VAL A 388 -1.86 -15.60 15.37
CA VAL A 388 -0.73 -15.20 16.22
C VAL A 388 0.41 -14.67 15.36
N ARG A 389 0.89 -13.46 15.67
CA ARG A 389 2.03 -12.84 14.99
C ARG A 389 3.31 -13.04 15.82
N LYS A 390 4.43 -13.27 15.14
CA LYS A 390 5.75 -13.19 15.76
C LYS A 390 6.09 -11.72 15.92
N LEU A 391 6.27 -11.25 17.16
CA LEU A 391 6.65 -9.86 17.44
C LEU A 391 7.92 -9.46 16.66
N GLY A 392 7.90 -8.28 16.05
CA GLY A 392 9.07 -7.70 15.42
C GLY A 392 10.16 -7.44 16.46
N ARG A 393 11.45 -7.51 16.07
CA ARG A 393 12.57 -7.37 17.01
C ARG A 393 12.45 -6.09 17.85
N GLY A 394 12.09 -4.96 17.24
CA GLY A 394 11.93 -3.68 17.94
C GLY A 394 10.83 -3.62 19.01
N ALA A 395 9.84 -4.52 18.99
CA ALA A 395 8.81 -4.58 20.02
C ALA A 395 9.11 -5.57 21.13
N LYS A 396 9.76 -6.70 20.81
CA LYS A 396 10.32 -7.62 21.82
C LYS A 396 11.31 -6.88 22.74
N SER A 397 12.04 -5.95 22.13
CA SER A 397 13.11 -5.19 22.72
C SER A 397 12.63 -3.98 23.53
N ALA A 398 11.41 -3.51 23.29
CA ALA A 398 10.82 -2.39 24.02
C ALA A 398 10.05 -2.81 25.30
N GLN A 399 9.77 -4.11 25.47
CA GLN A 399 9.12 -4.69 26.65
C GLN A 399 10.09 -5.01 27.79
N SER A 400 11.37 -5.28 27.50
CA SER A 400 12.41 -5.59 28.48
C SER A 400 13.09 -4.28 28.92
N ARG A 401 12.75 -3.82 30.13
CA ARG A 401 13.37 -2.64 30.76
C ARG A 401 14.91 -2.82 30.93
N THR A 402 15.40 -4.05 30.85
CA THR A 402 16.79 -4.50 30.92
C THR A 402 17.54 -4.57 29.58
N GLU A 403 16.88 -4.67 28.42
CA GLU A 403 17.57 -4.56 27.11
C GLU A 403 17.67 -3.10 26.64
N ARG A 404 17.11 -2.15 27.39
CA ARG A 404 17.15 -0.71 27.11
C ARG A 404 18.58 -0.17 26.99
N GLU A 405 19.55 -0.86 27.57
CA GLU A 405 20.99 -0.62 27.40
C GLU A 405 21.61 -1.39 26.21
N GLN A 406 21.07 -2.56 25.85
CA GLN A 406 21.56 -3.35 24.70
C GLN A 406 21.01 -2.85 23.35
N LEU A 407 19.87 -2.16 23.32
CA LEU A 407 19.17 -1.73 22.09
C LEU A 407 19.42 -0.27 21.69
N LEU A 408 20.26 0.45 22.42
CA LEU A 408 20.84 1.70 21.95
C LEU A 408 21.81 1.48 20.77
N HIS A 409 22.09 0.23 20.41
CA HIS A 409 22.93 -0.15 19.28
C HIS A 409 22.11 -0.30 18.00
N TRP A 410 21.67 0.83 17.44
CA TRP A 410 21.57 0.90 15.98
C TRP A 410 22.98 0.69 15.39
N PRO A 411 23.18 -0.05 14.27
CA PRO A 411 24.52 -0.29 13.71
C PRO A 411 25.14 1.05 13.31
N GLY A 412 26.07 1.51 14.14
CA GLY A 412 26.59 2.88 14.07
C GLY A 412 27.75 3.10 15.04
N GLN A 413 27.77 2.42 16.18
CA GLN A 413 29.01 2.28 16.95
C GLN A 413 29.78 1.06 16.45
N ARG A 414 31.04 1.32 16.07
CA ARG A 414 32.00 0.29 15.71
C ARG A 414 32.45 -0.41 16.98
N ARG A 415 32.26 -1.73 17.02
CA ARG A 415 32.60 -2.54 18.20
C ARG A 415 34.05 -2.99 18.17
N TYR A 416 34.61 -3.12 16.97
CA TYR A 416 35.93 -3.66 16.72
C TYR A 416 36.87 -2.61 16.11
N GLN A 417 36.40 -1.62 15.36
CA GLN A 417 37.30 -0.59 14.84
C GLN A 417 37.96 0.20 15.98
N SER A 418 39.25 0.50 15.81
CA SER A 418 39.97 1.39 16.71
C SER A 418 39.40 2.81 16.63
N LYS A 419 39.69 3.64 17.64
CA LYS A 419 39.29 5.07 17.65
C LYS A 419 39.88 5.85 16.46
N GLU A 420 41.01 5.40 15.94
CA GLU A 420 41.73 6.00 14.81
C GLU A 420 41.15 5.55 13.45
N GLY A 421 40.27 4.54 13.46
CA GLY A 421 39.66 3.97 12.28
C GLY A 421 40.57 2.98 11.56
N ASN A 422 40.13 2.53 10.39
CA ASN A 422 40.91 1.62 9.56
C ASN A 422 41.94 2.37 8.71
N PRO A 423 43.08 1.73 8.34
CA PRO A 423 44.03 2.29 7.39
C PRO A 423 43.38 2.65 6.05
N LEU A 424 43.93 3.64 5.34
CA LEU A 424 43.41 4.03 4.03
C LEU A 424 43.54 2.89 3.02
N ALA A 425 42.42 2.51 2.41
CA ALA A 425 42.34 1.39 1.49
C ALA A 425 41.28 1.59 0.39
N LYS A 426 41.49 0.91 -0.74
CA LYS A 426 40.49 0.65 -1.77
C LYS A 426 39.78 -0.66 -1.46
N ILE A 427 38.46 -0.60 -1.27
CA ILE A 427 37.62 -1.79 -1.04
C ILE A 427 36.93 -2.16 -2.35
N THR A 428 37.10 -3.40 -2.78
CA THR A 428 36.44 -3.99 -3.96
C THR A 428 35.71 -5.27 -3.58
N SER A 429 34.72 -5.65 -4.39
CA SER A 429 33.92 -6.85 -4.15
C SER A 429 33.44 -7.40 -5.49
N THR A 430 33.32 -8.73 -5.59
CA THR A 430 32.66 -9.38 -6.74
C THR A 430 31.14 -9.32 -6.64
N ILE A 431 30.61 -8.97 -5.46
CA ILE A 431 29.17 -8.82 -5.21
C ILE A 431 28.70 -7.46 -5.74
N ASP A 432 27.94 -7.47 -6.83
CA ASP A 432 27.58 -6.29 -7.64
C ASP A 432 26.24 -5.63 -7.23
N GLN A 433 25.26 -6.41 -6.77
CA GLN A 433 23.91 -5.94 -6.48
C GLN A 433 23.72 -5.47 -5.02
N HIS A 434 24.00 -4.19 -4.74
CA HIS A 434 23.80 -3.58 -3.42
C HIS A 434 22.55 -2.67 -3.34
N PHE A 435 21.95 -2.56 -2.14
CA PHE A 435 20.66 -1.87 -1.97
C PHE A 435 20.81 -0.43 -1.45
N GLY A 436 20.37 0.54 -2.24
CA GLY A 436 20.25 1.94 -1.82
C GLY A 436 21.58 2.57 -1.37
N SER A 437 21.62 3.13 -0.17
CA SER A 437 22.82 3.75 0.42
C SER A 437 23.79 2.77 1.09
N ASN A 438 23.52 1.45 1.07
CA ASN A 438 24.32 0.43 1.75
C ASN A 438 25.50 -0.04 0.89
N ARG A 439 26.46 0.85 0.67
CA ARG A 439 27.61 0.65 -0.21
C ARG A 439 28.71 -0.17 0.46
N LEU A 440 29.56 -0.79 -0.37
CA LEU A 440 30.69 -1.63 0.06
C LEU A 440 31.65 -0.94 1.05
N ARG A 441 31.85 0.37 0.91
CA ARG A 441 32.74 1.16 1.78
C ARG A 441 32.18 1.38 3.18
N ASN A 442 30.87 1.27 3.37
CA ASN A 442 30.23 1.59 4.64
C ASN A 442 30.79 0.80 5.83
N PRO A 443 30.85 -0.55 5.82
CA PRO A 443 31.34 -1.32 6.96
C PRO A 443 32.83 -1.07 7.26
N TYR A 444 33.60 -0.57 6.29
CA TYR A 444 35.00 -0.16 6.48
C TYR A 444 35.13 1.27 7.05
N GLY A 445 34.13 2.12 6.85
CA GLY A 445 34.09 3.50 7.36
C GLY A 445 33.44 3.62 8.74
N PRO A 446 33.16 4.84 9.23
CA PRO A 446 32.70 5.08 10.60
C PRO A 446 31.25 4.68 10.85
N LYS A 447 30.43 4.48 9.80
CA LYS A 447 29.01 4.13 9.94
C LYS A 447 28.45 3.42 8.73
N GLY A 448 27.33 2.73 8.94
CA GLY A 448 26.56 2.06 7.88
C GLY A 448 27.03 0.64 7.61
N VAL A 449 26.23 -0.05 6.78
CA VAL A 449 26.40 -1.46 6.42
C VAL A 449 26.54 -1.63 4.91
N PHE A 450 27.11 -2.76 4.49
CA PHE A 450 27.05 -3.24 3.12
C PHE A 450 25.97 -4.31 3.05
N TRP A 451 24.91 -4.06 2.27
CA TRP A 451 23.79 -4.99 2.14
C TRP A 451 23.53 -5.28 0.67
N ALA A 452 23.76 -6.53 0.29
CA ALA A 452 23.74 -6.97 -1.09
C ALA A 452 22.93 -8.24 -1.29
N LYS A 453 22.45 -8.45 -2.51
CA LYS A 453 21.67 -9.62 -2.94
C LYS A 453 22.41 -10.35 -4.06
N GLY A 454 21.98 -11.58 -4.37
CA GLY A 454 22.56 -12.34 -5.47
C GLY A 454 23.98 -12.82 -5.18
N VAL A 455 24.22 -13.28 -3.96
CA VAL A 455 25.54 -13.71 -3.49
C VAL A 455 25.77 -15.18 -3.88
N HIS A 456 26.96 -15.49 -4.36
CA HIS A 456 27.36 -16.80 -4.85
C HIS A 456 28.58 -17.33 -4.08
N LYS A 457 28.80 -18.64 -4.18
CA LYS A 457 30.04 -19.26 -3.68
C LYS A 457 31.23 -18.64 -4.43
N LYS A 458 32.32 -18.38 -3.70
CA LYS A 458 33.54 -17.69 -4.15
C LYS A 458 33.43 -16.17 -4.32
N ASP A 459 32.26 -15.58 -4.04
CA ASP A 459 32.20 -14.13 -3.93
C ASP A 459 33.13 -13.62 -2.83
N ASN A 460 33.73 -12.46 -3.02
CA ASN A 460 34.72 -11.94 -2.09
C ASN A 460 34.64 -10.43 -1.90
N ILE A 461 35.16 -9.99 -0.75
CA ILE A 461 35.45 -8.59 -0.43
C ILE A 461 36.96 -8.49 -0.27
N THR A 462 37.58 -7.61 -1.05
CA THR A 462 39.03 -7.37 -1.05
C THR A 462 39.33 -5.95 -0.56
N ILE A 463 40.28 -5.84 0.36
CA ILE A 463 40.81 -4.61 0.93
C ILE A 463 42.23 -4.48 0.40
N GLN A 464 42.50 -3.43 -0.37
CA GLN A 464 43.82 -3.10 -0.90
C GLN A 464 44.30 -1.83 -0.19
N PHE A 465 45.33 -1.94 0.66
CA PHE A 465 45.85 -0.79 1.39
C PHE A 465 46.66 0.12 0.47
N ASN A 466 46.63 1.42 0.75
CA ASN A 466 47.40 2.41 -0.02
C ASN A 466 48.91 2.30 0.25
N LYS A 467 49.28 1.81 1.44
CA LYS A 467 50.65 1.50 1.87
C LYS A 467 50.61 0.18 2.63
N THR A 468 51.72 -0.54 2.68
CA THR A 468 51.81 -1.76 3.48
C THR A 468 51.49 -1.52 4.96
N GLN A 469 50.86 -2.47 5.62
CA GLN A 469 50.36 -2.36 7.00
C GLN A 469 50.89 -3.49 7.88
N ASN A 470 51.38 -3.18 9.08
CA ASN A 470 51.69 -4.17 10.11
C ASN A 470 50.41 -4.50 10.87
N ILE A 471 49.65 -5.49 10.40
CA ILE A 471 48.34 -5.82 10.95
C ILE A 471 48.49 -6.76 12.15
N SER A 472 47.90 -6.42 13.29
CA SER A 472 47.79 -7.33 14.44
C SER A 472 46.49 -8.12 14.46
N GLN A 473 45.40 -7.55 13.94
CA GLN A 473 44.10 -8.22 13.97
C GLN A 473 43.20 -7.78 12.82
N ILE A 474 42.50 -8.76 12.24
CA ILE A 474 41.49 -8.59 11.19
C ILE A 474 40.15 -9.04 11.74
N VAL A 475 39.13 -8.21 11.59
CA VAL A 475 37.75 -8.54 11.97
C VAL A 475 36.78 -8.21 10.84
N PHE A 476 35.94 -9.17 10.47
CA PHE A 476 34.75 -8.93 9.64
C PHE A 476 33.52 -9.39 10.41
N VAL A 477 32.48 -8.57 10.39
CA VAL A 477 31.25 -8.84 11.13
C VAL A 477 30.07 -8.77 10.19
N SER A 478 29.18 -9.77 10.28
CA SER A 478 27.99 -9.89 9.44
C SER A 478 26.77 -10.37 10.21
N GLY A 479 25.60 -10.16 9.63
CA GLY A 479 24.34 -10.60 10.22
C GLY A 479 23.98 -9.89 11.52
N PRO A 480 23.81 -8.55 11.49
CA PRO A 480 23.42 -7.77 12.65
C PRO A 480 22.16 -8.31 13.31
N GLU A 481 21.97 -7.93 14.58
CA GLU A 481 20.79 -8.31 15.35
C GLU A 481 19.50 -7.77 14.73
N GLY A 482 18.89 -8.58 13.87
CA GLY A 482 17.86 -8.15 12.92
C GLY A 482 17.75 -9.15 11.78
N PHE A 483 18.92 -9.59 11.32
CA PHE A 483 19.17 -10.18 10.02
C PHE A 483 19.96 -11.48 10.16
N LYS A 484 19.52 -12.37 11.06
CA LYS A 484 20.18 -13.67 11.36
C LYS A 484 20.37 -14.58 10.14
N ASN A 485 19.62 -14.31 9.06
CA ASN A 485 19.71 -15.05 7.81
C ASN A 485 20.67 -14.43 6.77
N ASP A 486 21.04 -13.15 6.94
CA ASP A 486 21.84 -12.35 5.99
C ASP A 486 23.28 -12.21 6.52
N ARG A 487 23.92 -13.34 6.80
CA ARG A 487 25.20 -13.44 7.52
C ARG A 487 26.23 -14.29 6.77
N PHE A 488 27.49 -14.22 7.19
CA PHE A 488 28.50 -15.20 6.85
C PHE A 488 28.12 -16.57 7.44
N TYR A 489 28.35 -17.62 6.64
CA TYR A 489 28.21 -19.00 7.08
C TYR A 489 29.57 -19.65 7.16
N THR A 490 30.20 -19.89 6.01
CA THR A 490 31.58 -20.35 5.94
C THR A 490 32.34 -19.40 5.04
N THR A 491 33.41 -18.83 5.57
CA THR A 491 34.27 -17.88 4.86
C THR A 491 35.72 -18.27 5.01
N ARG A 492 36.53 -17.98 4.00
CA ARG A 492 37.98 -18.14 4.05
C ARG A 492 38.62 -16.76 4.01
N LEU A 493 39.55 -16.52 4.92
CA LEU A 493 40.32 -15.29 4.98
C LEU A 493 41.67 -15.52 4.31
N PHE A 494 42.09 -14.52 3.54
CA PHE A 494 43.39 -14.48 2.89
C PHE A 494 44.08 -13.15 3.14
N VAL A 495 45.41 -13.20 3.14
CA VAL A 495 46.29 -12.03 3.17
C VAL A 495 47.26 -12.09 2.01
N SER A 496 47.75 -10.95 1.54
CA SER A 496 48.82 -10.87 0.55
C SER A 496 49.87 -9.89 1.00
N TYR A 497 51.12 -10.32 0.90
CA TYR A 497 52.32 -9.54 1.22
C TYR A 497 52.97 -8.92 -0.03
N THR A 498 52.50 -9.29 -1.22
CA THR A 498 53.01 -8.76 -2.49
C THR A 498 52.41 -7.38 -2.76
N LYS A 499 53.25 -6.45 -3.23
CA LYS A 499 52.80 -5.13 -3.66
C LYS A 499 51.80 -5.27 -4.82
N PRO A 500 50.61 -4.63 -4.76
CA PRO A 500 49.61 -4.75 -5.83
C PRO A 500 50.12 -4.22 -7.16
N SER A 501 49.83 -4.94 -8.25
CA SER A 501 50.08 -4.49 -9.63
C SER A 501 48.93 -3.60 -10.12
N ILE A 502 48.98 -3.19 -11.40
CA ILE A 502 47.88 -2.46 -12.06
C ILE A 502 46.58 -3.27 -12.01
N ASP A 503 46.67 -4.60 -12.11
CA ASP A 503 45.53 -5.53 -12.07
C ASP A 503 45.01 -5.78 -10.64
N GLY A 504 45.70 -5.26 -9.63
CA GLY A 504 45.32 -5.33 -8.22
C GLY A 504 46.16 -6.31 -7.41
N CYS A 505 45.55 -6.85 -6.35
CA CYS A 505 46.23 -7.77 -5.42
C CYS A 505 46.38 -9.18 -6.01
N SER A 506 47.58 -9.75 -5.89
CA SER A 506 47.94 -11.14 -6.24
C SER A 506 48.43 -11.91 -5.01
N ASP A 507 48.81 -13.18 -5.19
CA ASP A 507 49.57 -13.98 -4.21
C ASP A 507 48.92 -14.05 -2.82
N PHE A 508 47.65 -14.44 -2.81
CA PHE A 508 46.88 -14.56 -1.57
C PHE A 508 47.21 -15.87 -0.84
N GLU A 509 47.69 -15.75 0.39
CA GLU A 509 47.89 -16.85 1.32
C GLU A 509 46.66 -17.01 2.23
N SER A 510 46.17 -18.23 2.40
CA SER A 510 45.00 -18.52 3.24
C SER A 510 45.41 -18.57 4.70
N VAL A 511 44.81 -17.73 5.53
CA VAL A 511 45.12 -17.65 6.98
C VAL A 511 44.10 -18.36 7.87
N GLY A 512 42.94 -18.74 7.32
CA GLY A 512 41.97 -19.54 8.04
C GLY A 512 40.61 -19.68 7.36
N VAL A 513 39.83 -20.64 7.83
CA VAL A 513 38.44 -20.86 7.46
C VAL A 513 37.57 -20.69 8.69
N PHE A 514 36.51 -19.91 8.57
CA PHE A 514 35.66 -19.48 9.67
C PHE A 514 34.23 -19.88 9.41
N GLY A 515 33.60 -20.56 10.38
CA GLY A 515 32.21 -21.02 10.34
C GLY A 515 31.21 -20.09 11.03
N THR A 516 31.62 -18.86 11.34
CA THR A 516 30.91 -17.93 12.23
C THR A 516 30.56 -16.62 11.52
N PRO A 517 29.51 -15.91 11.95
CA PRO A 517 29.13 -14.60 11.40
C PRO A 517 30.16 -13.50 11.70
N ILE A 518 31.01 -13.72 12.70
CA ILE A 518 32.13 -12.87 13.07
C ILE A 518 33.40 -13.64 12.71
N VAL A 519 34.17 -13.09 11.78
CA VAL A 519 35.48 -13.60 11.37
C VAL A 519 36.51 -12.76 12.08
N GLN A 520 37.27 -13.37 12.99
CA GLN A 520 38.31 -12.69 13.76
C GLN A 520 39.60 -13.49 13.65
N TYR A 521 40.66 -12.84 13.20
CA TYR A 521 41.98 -13.42 13.05
C TYR A 521 43.00 -12.48 13.69
N LYS A 522 43.78 -13.00 14.64
CA LYS A 522 44.94 -12.31 15.20
C LYS A 522 46.19 -12.83 14.50
N ILE A 523 47.06 -11.93 14.09
CA ILE A 523 48.34 -12.29 13.46
C ILE A 523 49.36 -12.49 14.58
N GLU A 524 49.92 -13.70 14.67
CA GLU A 524 50.96 -14.05 15.65
C GLU A 524 52.26 -13.30 15.35
N ASP A 525 52.98 -12.89 16.41
CA ASP A 525 54.13 -11.98 16.34
C ASP A 525 55.31 -12.51 15.51
N ASP A 526 55.48 -13.83 15.46
CA ASP A 526 56.51 -14.56 14.73
C ASP A 526 56.29 -14.61 13.21
N VAL A 527 55.08 -14.26 12.73
CA VAL A 527 54.69 -14.27 11.31
C VAL A 527 54.29 -12.89 10.79
N LYS A 528 54.54 -11.82 11.56
CA LYS A 528 54.20 -10.42 11.17
C LYS A 528 55.05 -9.92 10.00
N ARG A 529 54.52 -10.07 8.80
CA ARG A 529 55.01 -9.43 7.58
C ARG A 529 54.10 -8.26 7.18
N PRO A 530 54.63 -7.17 6.62
CA PRO A 530 53.81 -6.05 6.15
C PRO A 530 52.80 -6.49 5.08
N VAL A 531 51.50 -6.32 5.35
CA VAL A 531 50.39 -6.78 4.51
C VAL A 531 49.95 -5.68 3.54
N TRP A 532 49.79 -6.03 2.27
CA TRP A 532 49.26 -5.15 1.23
C TRP A 532 47.76 -5.34 0.98
N CYS A 533 47.27 -6.58 1.10
CA CYS A 533 45.86 -6.87 0.85
C CYS A 533 45.26 -7.90 1.80
N VAL A 534 43.97 -7.74 2.08
CA VAL A 534 43.15 -8.70 2.82
C VAL A 534 41.95 -9.07 1.96
N ARG A 535 41.64 -10.36 1.85
CA ARG A 535 40.47 -10.85 1.10
C ARG A 535 39.65 -11.81 1.96
N LEU A 536 38.37 -11.51 2.12
CA LEU A 536 37.41 -12.44 2.68
C LEU A 536 36.58 -13.04 1.54
N MET A 537 36.61 -14.37 1.41
CA MET A 537 35.88 -15.13 0.38
C MET A 537 34.79 -15.99 1.01
N LEU A 538 33.64 -16.08 0.36
CA LEU A 538 32.52 -16.91 0.79
C LEU A 538 32.68 -18.35 0.28
N GLU A 539 32.92 -19.29 1.19
CA GLU A 539 33.08 -20.74 0.88
C GLU A 539 31.73 -21.47 0.80
N LYS A 540 30.78 -21.04 1.64
CA LYS A 540 29.42 -21.58 1.66
C LYS A 540 28.41 -20.45 1.70
N VAL A 541 27.46 -20.52 0.79
CA VAL A 541 26.32 -19.61 0.70
C VAL A 541 25.05 -20.45 0.68
N ILE A 542 24.02 -20.04 1.43
CA ILE A 542 22.70 -20.68 1.39
C ILE A 542 21.89 -20.03 0.26
N GLN A 543 21.32 -20.84 -0.64
CA GLN A 543 20.75 -20.42 -1.93
C GLN A 543 19.83 -19.19 -1.87
N LYS A 544 20.02 -18.26 -2.83
CA LYS A 544 19.20 -17.06 -3.15
C LYS A 544 18.97 -16.08 -1.98
N ARG A 545 20.00 -15.77 -1.19
CA ARG A 545 19.87 -14.84 -0.04
C ARG A 545 20.82 -13.65 -0.09
N TRP A 546 20.47 -12.68 0.74
CA TRP A 546 21.17 -11.42 0.94
C TRP A 546 22.35 -11.63 1.88
N ILE A 547 23.33 -10.72 1.83
CA ILE A 547 24.40 -10.64 2.81
C ILE A 547 24.50 -9.24 3.37
N MET A 548 24.57 -9.12 4.69
CA MET A 548 24.75 -7.86 5.38
C MET A 548 26.05 -7.88 6.16
N VAL A 549 27.03 -7.08 5.74
CA VAL A 549 28.29 -6.85 6.45
C VAL A 549 28.15 -5.55 7.23
N GLU A 550 28.26 -5.66 8.55
CA GLU A 550 28.04 -4.53 9.45
C GLU A 550 29.31 -3.74 9.75
N GLU A 551 30.44 -4.43 9.84
CA GLU A 551 31.70 -3.85 10.30
C GLU A 551 32.89 -4.63 9.73
N ILE A 552 33.92 -3.90 9.32
CA ILE A 552 35.25 -4.41 9.02
C ILE A 552 36.21 -3.61 9.89
N ALA A 553 37.07 -4.28 10.65
CA ALA A 553 38.09 -3.65 11.49
C ALA A 553 39.46 -4.25 11.18
N ILE A 554 40.44 -3.38 10.93
CA ILE A 554 41.83 -3.71 10.70
C ILE A 554 42.65 -3.00 11.78
N HIS A 555 43.21 -3.77 12.69
CA HIS A 555 44.10 -3.27 13.73
C HIS A 555 45.54 -3.35 13.23
N VAL A 556 46.25 -2.24 13.35
CA VAL A 556 47.66 -2.14 13.00
C VAL A 556 48.46 -1.91 14.28
N ASP A 557 49.62 -2.54 14.35
CA ASP A 557 50.59 -2.24 15.40
C ASP A 557 51.26 -0.91 15.10
N LYS A 558 51.48 -0.14 16.16
CA LYS A 558 52.18 1.14 16.07
C LYS A 558 53.66 0.97 16.24
#